data_AF-A0A0R3S604-F1
#
_entry.id   AF-A0A0R3S604-F1
#
_cell.length_a   1.000
_cell.length_b   1.000
_cell.length_c   1.000
_cell.angle_alpha   90.00
_cell.angle_beta   90.00
_cell.angle_gamma   90.00
#
_symmetry.space_group_name_H-M   'P 1'
#
loop_
_entity.id
_entity.type
_entity.pdbx_description
1 polymer ?
#
loop_
_entity_poly.entity_id
_entity_poly.type
_entity_poly.pdbx_seq_one_letter_code
_entity_poly.pdbx_strand_id
1 'polypeptide(L)'
;MLESVVKIISDFHDFLIILFKGRTEMVAGETSVNNNVFECKEDNTDLCTNSNSRIYPGLIFFPKHVLILSKTTRLDYERQKHIQLSHTQFSTLLKRSGWNYEEMKRKHVEQQNYVRAMRQYLENRGIEVEVVTRSEYTMGVVAHADAVFSAGGDGTFLVAAEKIRDHRAVVGFNTDPTGSEGYLCITRKGTQPVGEIIEKLLKGECRCSII
;
A
#
# COMPACT_ATOMS: atom_id res chain seq x y z
N MET A 1 -15.62 21.32 -7.31
CA MET A 1 -15.80 20.97 -5.88
C MET A 1 -16.06 19.47 -5.86
N LEU A 2 -15.44 18.76 -4.91
CA LEU A 2 -15.15 17.31 -4.89
C LEU A 2 -16.20 16.37 -5.52
N GLU A 3 -15.75 15.48 -6.39
CA GLU A 3 -16.22 14.08 -6.45
C GLU A 3 -15.07 13.16 -6.90
N SER A 4 -14.17 12.86 -5.97
CA SER A 4 -13.29 11.69 -6.11
C SER A 4 -13.96 10.55 -5.36
N VAL A 5 -14.88 9.86 -6.05
CA VAL A 5 -15.55 8.68 -5.50
C VAL A 5 -14.52 7.55 -5.47
N VAL A 6 -13.99 7.24 -4.29
CA VAL A 6 -13.20 6.03 -4.06
C VAL A 6 -14.18 4.85 -4.17
N LYS A 7 -14.26 4.20 -5.33
CA LYS A 7 -15.09 3.01 -5.52
C LYS A 7 -14.35 1.79 -5.01
N ILE A 8 -14.44 1.52 -3.70
CA ILE A 8 -13.87 0.33 -3.06
C ILE A 8 -14.58 -0.91 -3.62
N ILE A 9 -13.96 -1.63 -4.56
CA ILE A 9 -14.43 -2.96 -4.98
C ILE A 9 -13.81 -3.98 -4.03
N SER A 10 -14.60 -4.40 -3.04
CA SER A 10 -14.26 -5.47 -2.13
C SER A 10 -14.99 -6.74 -2.58
N ASP A 11 -14.44 -7.46 -3.54
CA ASP A 11 -14.87 -8.83 -3.79
C ASP A 11 -14.04 -9.81 -2.98
N PHE A 12 -14.75 -10.80 -2.46
CA PHE A 12 -14.32 -11.82 -1.53
C PHE A 12 -12.99 -12.50 -1.93
N HIS A 13 -12.13 -12.70 -0.93
CA HIS A 13 -10.86 -13.44 -0.99
C HIS A 13 -9.94 -13.10 -2.18
N ASP A 14 -9.18 -12.00 -2.05
CA ASP A 14 -7.73 -11.89 -2.29
C ASP A 14 -7.33 -10.43 -2.63
N PHE A 15 -6.28 -9.95 -1.95
CA PHE A 15 -5.52 -8.68 -2.07
C PHE A 15 -6.14 -7.51 -2.88
N LEU A 16 -6.47 -6.39 -2.20
CA LEU A 16 -6.98 -5.15 -2.82
C LEU A 16 -5.85 -4.16 -3.16
N ILE A 17 -5.52 -3.98 -4.44
CA ILE A 17 -4.66 -2.88 -4.92
C ILE A 17 -5.55 -1.81 -5.53
N ILE A 18 -5.37 -0.54 -5.12
CA ILE A 18 -6.08 0.60 -5.69
C ILE A 18 -5.17 1.29 -6.71
N LEU A 19 -5.58 1.26 -7.98
CA LEU A 19 -4.95 2.02 -9.06
C LEU A 19 -5.85 3.22 -9.40
N PHE A 20 -5.32 4.44 -9.32
CA PHE A 20 -6.03 5.67 -9.72
C PHE A 20 -5.99 5.83 -11.25
N LYS A 21 -6.78 6.73 -11.86
CA LYS A 21 -6.89 6.87 -13.33
C LYS A 21 -6.17 8.13 -13.92
N GLY A 22 -4.98 8.03 -14.55
CA GLY A 22 -4.36 9.03 -15.47
C GLY A 22 -3.02 8.62 -16.16
N ARG A 23 -3.00 8.49 -17.51
CA ARG A 23 -2.05 7.72 -18.40
C ARG A 23 -0.63 7.42 -17.86
N THR A 24 -0.32 6.14 -17.66
CA THR A 24 1.01 5.53 -17.57
C THR A 24 1.11 4.62 -18.79
N GLU A 25 2.16 4.79 -19.58
CA GLU A 25 2.39 3.92 -20.74
C GLU A 25 2.71 2.51 -20.25
N MET A 26 1.85 1.59 -20.68
CA MET A 26 1.93 0.15 -20.42
C MET A 26 2.68 -0.46 -21.61
N VAL A 27 3.83 -1.08 -21.37
CA VAL A 27 4.53 -1.81 -22.43
C VAL A 27 3.94 -3.22 -22.51
N ALA A 28 3.32 -3.55 -23.63
CA ALA A 28 2.89 -4.90 -23.92
C ALA A 28 4.13 -5.80 -24.09
N GLY A 29 4.26 -6.83 -23.25
CA GLY A 29 5.16 -7.93 -23.54
C GLY A 29 4.62 -8.70 -24.73
N GLU A 30 5.36 -8.71 -25.84
CA GLU A 30 5.02 -9.52 -27.00
C GLU A 30 5.03 -11.01 -26.62
N THR A 31 3.85 -11.62 -26.58
CA THR A 31 3.73 -13.02 -26.99
C THR A 31 2.68 -13.09 -28.09
N SER A 32 3.18 -13.44 -29.28
CA SER A 32 2.46 -13.58 -30.53
C SER A 32 1.30 -14.57 -30.43
N VAL A 33 0.05 -14.13 -30.61
CA VAL A 33 -0.98 -14.95 -31.26
C VAL A 33 -1.97 -14.05 -32.03
N ASN A 34 -1.93 -14.25 -33.34
CA ASN A 34 -2.79 -13.81 -34.44
C ASN A 34 -4.12 -13.10 -34.14
N ASN A 35 -4.29 -11.99 -34.86
CA ASN A 35 -5.56 -11.35 -35.21
C ASN A 35 -6.62 -12.37 -35.63
N ASN A 36 -7.82 -12.27 -35.05
CA ASN A 36 -9.07 -12.51 -35.76
C ASN A 36 -10.20 -11.73 -35.09
N VAL A 37 -10.87 -10.91 -35.90
CA VAL A 37 -12.20 -10.38 -35.66
C VAL A 37 -13.16 -11.57 -35.63
N PHE A 38 -13.92 -11.74 -34.55
CA PHE A 38 -15.08 -12.64 -34.55
C PHE A 38 -16.26 -12.00 -33.82
N GLU A 39 -17.29 -11.72 -34.62
CA GLU A 39 -18.63 -11.33 -34.25
C GLU A 39 -19.44 -12.62 -34.07
N CYS A 40 -20.05 -12.88 -32.90
CA CYS A 40 -20.92 -14.04 -32.72
C CYS A 40 -22.16 -13.73 -31.87
N LYS A 41 -23.28 -14.22 -32.41
CA LYS A 41 -24.68 -14.09 -32.01
C LYS A 41 -25.02 -14.95 -30.78
N GLU A 42 -26.12 -14.58 -30.13
CA GLU A 42 -26.75 -15.29 -29.02
C GLU A 42 -27.17 -16.71 -29.41
N ASP A 43 -26.83 -17.70 -28.58
CA ASP A 43 -27.77 -18.71 -28.08
C ASP A 43 -27.23 -19.44 -26.83
N ASN A 44 -28.15 -19.70 -25.91
CA ASN A 44 -28.00 -20.10 -24.49
C ASN A 44 -27.20 -21.39 -24.21
N THR A 45 -26.36 -21.36 -23.16
CA THR A 45 -26.58 -22.13 -21.90
C THR A 45 -25.77 -21.53 -20.73
N ASP A 46 -26.50 -21.24 -19.65
CA ASP A 46 -26.10 -20.98 -18.25
C ASP A 46 -25.27 -19.71 -17.89
N LEU A 47 -26.02 -18.62 -17.74
CA LEU A 47 -25.62 -17.34 -17.15
C LEU A 47 -25.71 -17.34 -15.62
N CYS A 48 -24.61 -16.95 -14.98
CA CYS A 48 -24.65 -15.94 -13.91
C CYS A 48 -23.51 -14.94 -14.16
N THR A 49 -23.76 -14.00 -15.07
CA THR A 49 -22.96 -12.77 -15.24
C THR A 49 -23.57 -11.64 -14.42
N ASN A 50 -22.74 -10.91 -13.69
CA ASN A 50 -22.86 -9.46 -13.54
C ASN A 50 -21.44 -8.92 -13.28
N SER A 51 -20.63 -8.77 -14.33
CA SER A 51 -20.46 -7.58 -15.19
C SER A 51 -19.34 -6.63 -14.70
N ASN A 52 -18.22 -6.66 -15.44
CA ASN A 52 -17.10 -5.70 -15.50
C ASN A 52 -15.77 -5.98 -14.76
N SER A 53 -15.41 -7.22 -14.45
CA SER A 53 -13.98 -7.53 -14.23
C SER A 53 -13.30 -7.75 -15.59
N ARG A 54 -12.75 -6.67 -16.17
CA ARG A 54 -11.78 -6.82 -17.26
C ARG A 54 -10.57 -7.55 -16.67
N ILE A 55 -10.48 -8.86 -16.93
CA ILE A 55 -9.24 -9.59 -16.71
C ILE A 55 -8.24 -8.99 -17.69
N TYR A 56 -7.21 -8.34 -17.16
CA TYR A 56 -6.10 -7.84 -17.95
C TYR A 56 -4.99 -8.89 -17.94
N PRO A 57 -4.95 -9.83 -18.91
CA PRO A 57 -3.80 -10.71 -19.04
C PRO A 57 -2.58 -9.85 -19.41
N GLY A 58 -1.60 -9.76 -18.51
CA GLY A 58 -0.26 -9.24 -18.82
C GLY A 58 0.14 -7.85 -18.29
N LEU A 59 -0.58 -7.23 -17.35
CA LEU A 59 -0.04 -6.04 -16.66
C LEU A 59 0.97 -6.47 -15.59
N ILE A 60 2.27 -6.33 -15.89
CA ILE A 60 3.35 -6.62 -14.95
C ILE A 60 3.62 -5.38 -14.09
N PHE A 61 3.43 -5.48 -12.78
CA PHE A 61 3.79 -4.44 -11.82
C PHE A 61 5.29 -4.50 -11.51
N PHE A 62 6.08 -3.62 -12.13
CA PHE A 62 7.54 -3.60 -11.97
C PHE A 62 8.06 -2.17 -11.72
N PRO A 63 7.85 -1.60 -10.51
CA PRO A 63 8.33 -0.26 -10.18
C PRO A 63 9.85 -0.22 -10.09
N LYS A 64 10.48 0.87 -10.55
CA LYS A 64 11.91 1.13 -10.34
C LYS A 64 12.17 1.94 -9.08
N HIS A 65 11.22 2.82 -8.71
CA HIS A 65 11.26 3.60 -7.48
C HIS A 65 9.95 3.47 -6.69
N VAL A 66 10.04 3.02 -5.43
CA VAL A 66 8.91 2.89 -4.51
C VAL A 66 9.08 3.86 -3.35
N LEU A 67 8.06 4.70 -3.13
CA LEU A 67 7.99 5.58 -1.96
C LEU A 67 7.15 4.92 -0.86
N ILE A 68 7.76 4.69 0.29
CA ILE A 68 7.08 4.11 1.47
C ILE A 68 6.63 5.23 2.40
N LEU A 69 5.32 5.46 2.51
CA LEU A 69 4.73 6.30 3.56
C LEU A 69 4.60 5.50 4.86
N SER A 70 5.45 5.78 5.83
CA SER A 70 5.40 5.15 7.15
C SER A 70 4.51 5.94 8.12
N LYS A 71 3.67 5.22 8.86
CA LYS A 71 2.90 5.77 9.99
C LYS A 71 3.84 6.36 11.04
N THR A 72 3.60 7.63 11.40
CA THR A 72 4.14 8.21 12.64
C THR A 72 3.49 7.50 13.83
N THR A 73 4.29 6.78 14.63
CA THR A 73 3.77 6.04 15.78
C THR A 73 3.39 7.00 16.90
N ARG A 74 2.59 6.54 17.88
CA ARG A 74 2.28 7.38 19.04
C ARG A 74 3.56 7.76 19.81
N LEU A 75 4.53 6.86 19.86
CA LEU A 75 5.81 7.13 20.51
C LEU A 75 6.58 8.25 19.79
N ASP A 76 6.63 8.21 18.45
CA ASP A 76 7.28 9.26 17.64
C ASP A 76 6.61 10.61 17.87
N TYR A 77 5.28 10.63 17.81
CA TYR A 77 4.49 11.84 18.00
C TYR A 77 4.73 12.48 19.37
N GLU A 78 4.74 11.68 20.44
CA GLU A 78 5.05 12.19 21.79
C GLU A 78 6.51 12.64 21.89
N ARG A 79 7.45 11.91 21.27
CA ARG A 79 8.87 12.28 21.29
C ARG A 79 9.10 13.63 20.61
N GLN A 80 8.43 13.90 19.49
CA GLN A 80 8.51 15.18 18.77
C GLN A 80 8.02 16.37 19.60
N LYS A 81 7.10 16.17 20.54
CA LYS A 81 6.65 17.23 21.46
C LYS A 81 7.62 17.51 22.60
N HIS A 82 8.53 16.57 22.87
CA HIS A 82 9.39 16.57 24.05
C HIS A 82 10.86 16.29 23.68
N ILE A 83 11.34 16.92 22.61
CA ILE A 83 12.70 16.73 22.06
C ILE A 83 13.78 17.07 23.09
N GLN A 84 13.51 18.02 23.98
CA GLN A 84 14.42 18.47 25.04
C GLN A 84 14.57 17.49 26.21
N LEU A 85 13.72 16.46 26.31
CA LEU A 85 13.77 15.51 27.42
C LEU A 85 14.73 14.35 27.12
N SER A 86 15.49 13.95 28.14
CA SER A 86 16.28 12.71 28.07
C SER A 86 15.37 11.49 27.93
N HIS A 87 15.95 10.34 27.54
CA HIS A 87 15.20 9.09 27.43
C HIS A 87 14.48 8.71 28.74
N THR A 88 15.15 8.85 29.88
CA THR A 88 14.63 8.51 31.21
C THR A 88 13.54 9.48 31.66
N GLN A 89 13.73 10.79 31.45
CA GLN A 89 12.73 11.82 31.76
C GLN A 89 11.46 11.61 30.93
N PHE A 90 11.61 11.35 29.64
CA PHE A 90 10.49 11.12 28.74
C PHE A 90 9.70 9.85 29.09
N SER A 91 10.38 8.73 29.37
CA SER A 91 9.71 7.50 29.81
C SER A 91 8.91 7.72 31.10
N THR A 92 9.50 8.45 32.06
CA THR A 92 8.84 8.80 33.33
C THR A 92 7.61 9.69 33.10
N LEU A 93 7.72 10.68 32.21
CA LEU A 93 6.60 11.55 31.85
C LEU A 93 5.42 10.76 31.27
N LEU A 94 5.69 9.85 30.33
CA LEU A 94 4.65 9.04 29.69
C LEU A 94 3.98 8.10 30.71
N LYS A 95 4.76 7.44 31.56
CA LYS A 95 4.23 6.58 32.65
C LYS A 95 3.34 7.38 33.62
N ARG A 96 3.77 8.57 34.02
CA ARG A 96 2.98 9.48 34.88
C ARG A 96 1.68 9.98 34.22
N SER A 97 1.67 10.09 32.90
CA SER A 97 0.51 10.51 32.12
C SER A 97 -0.47 9.37 31.82
N GLY A 98 -0.25 8.18 32.40
CA GLY A 98 -1.11 7.01 32.23
C GLY A 98 -0.83 6.20 30.95
N TRP A 99 0.20 6.54 30.18
CA TRP A 99 0.56 5.78 28.99
C TRP A 99 1.36 4.53 29.34
N ASN A 100 1.01 3.40 28.70
CA ASN A 100 1.84 2.21 28.73
C ASN A 100 3.05 2.39 27.79
N TYR A 101 4.12 2.96 28.33
CA TYR A 101 5.36 3.23 27.58
C TYR A 101 5.96 1.98 26.93
N GLU A 102 5.96 0.84 27.63
CA GLU A 102 6.58 -0.39 27.11
C GLU A 102 5.79 -0.92 25.91
N GLU A 103 4.46 -0.89 25.97
CA GLU A 103 3.61 -1.28 24.85
C GLU A 103 3.75 -0.32 23.65
N MET A 104 3.80 0.99 23.91
CA MET A 104 4.06 1.99 22.86
C MET A 104 5.41 1.77 22.19
N LYS A 105 6.45 1.45 22.97
CA LYS A 105 7.78 1.14 22.48
C LYS A 105 7.81 -0.15 21.67
N ARG A 106 7.14 -1.21 22.14
CA ARG A 106 7.00 -2.48 21.42
C ARG A 106 6.39 -2.26 20.03
N LYS A 107 5.22 -1.62 19.97
CA LYS A 107 4.54 -1.30 18.70
C LYS A 107 5.38 -0.43 17.77
N HIS A 108 6.13 0.51 18.33
CA HIS A 108 7.04 1.35 17.54
C HIS A 108 8.18 0.54 16.91
N VAL A 109 8.81 -0.34 17.68
CA VAL A 109 9.87 -1.23 17.16
C VAL A 109 9.31 -2.18 16.10
N GLU A 110 8.12 -2.74 16.31
CA GLU A 110 7.47 -3.62 15.32
C GLU A 110 7.19 -2.89 14.00
N GLN A 111 6.64 -1.66 14.05
CA GLN A 111 6.47 -0.80 12.89
C GLN A 111 7.80 -0.59 12.15
N GLN A 112 8.86 -0.21 12.87
CA GLN A 112 10.18 0.05 12.27
C GLN A 112 10.77 -1.20 11.61
N ASN A 113 10.66 -2.35 12.27
CA ASN A 113 11.13 -3.62 11.73
C ASN A 113 10.36 -4.01 10.47
N TYR A 114 9.04 -3.80 10.45
CA TYR A 114 8.21 -4.08 9.28
C TYR A 114 8.62 -3.21 8.08
N VAL A 115 8.78 -1.89 8.28
CA VAL A 115 9.21 -0.96 7.24
C VAL A 115 10.63 -1.27 6.76
N ARG A 116 11.53 -1.62 7.68
CA ARG A 116 12.89 -2.03 7.33
C ARG A 116 12.89 -3.30 6.47
N ALA A 117 12.10 -4.30 6.83
CA ALA A 117 11.98 -5.53 6.06
C ALA A 117 11.41 -5.26 4.64
N MET A 118 10.38 -4.41 4.54
CA MET A 118 9.83 -3.97 3.24
C MET A 118 10.88 -3.31 2.37
N ARG A 119 11.60 -2.33 2.92
CA ARG A 119 12.68 -1.61 2.23
C ARG A 119 13.77 -2.57 1.75
N GLN A 120 14.31 -3.40 2.65
CA GLN A 120 15.36 -4.36 2.32
C GLN A 120 14.92 -5.33 1.22
N TYR A 121 13.66 -5.79 1.24
CA TYR A 121 13.15 -6.72 0.24
C TYR A 121 13.08 -6.13 -1.17
N LEU A 122 12.68 -4.87 -1.28
CA LEU A 122 12.61 -4.11 -2.52
C LEU A 122 14.01 -3.74 -3.03
N GLU A 123 14.88 -3.21 -2.16
CA GLU A 123 16.26 -2.85 -2.51
C GLU A 123 17.07 -4.06 -3.01
N ASN A 124 16.87 -5.24 -2.39
CA ASN A 124 17.50 -6.49 -2.84
C ASN A 124 17.06 -6.94 -4.26
N ARG A 125 16.00 -6.34 -4.81
CA ARG A 125 15.51 -6.56 -6.19
C ARG A 125 15.90 -5.43 -7.14
N GLY A 126 16.77 -4.52 -6.70
CA GLY A 126 17.21 -3.38 -7.50
C GLY A 126 16.15 -2.27 -7.62
N ILE A 127 15.14 -2.27 -6.74
CA ILE A 127 14.13 -1.21 -6.68
C ILE A 127 14.64 -0.14 -5.72
N GLU A 128 14.71 1.11 -6.17
CA GLU A 128 15.02 2.26 -5.33
C GLU A 128 13.89 2.48 -4.32
N VAL A 129 14.24 2.81 -3.07
CA VAL A 129 13.26 2.99 -2.00
C VAL A 129 13.56 4.24 -1.20
N GLU A 130 12.57 5.14 -1.16
CA GLU A 130 12.53 6.26 -0.23
C GLU A 130 11.48 5.99 0.86
N VAL A 131 11.81 6.24 2.13
CA VAL A 131 10.87 6.07 3.25
C VAL A 131 10.60 7.44 3.84
N VAL A 132 9.34 7.84 3.89
CA VAL A 132 8.91 9.16 4.39
C VAL A 132 7.81 9.04 5.43
N THR A 133 7.76 10.02 6.32
CA THR A 133 6.66 10.24 7.25
C THR A 133 5.60 11.17 6.67
N ARG A 134 4.47 11.33 7.36
CA ARG A 134 3.41 12.26 6.92
C ARG A 134 3.90 13.69 6.71
N SER A 135 4.84 14.18 7.52
CA SER A 135 5.42 15.53 7.38
C SER A 135 6.29 15.70 6.15
N GLU A 136 6.90 14.61 5.66
CA GLU A 136 7.80 14.60 4.50
C GLU A 136 7.04 14.25 3.20
N TYR A 137 5.84 13.69 3.33
CA TYR A 137 5.00 13.26 2.21
C TYR A 137 4.39 14.44 1.43
N THR A 138 5.18 14.99 0.52
CA THR A 138 4.81 16.14 -0.34
C THR A 138 4.52 15.71 -1.78
N MET A 139 3.81 16.55 -2.54
CA MET A 139 3.57 16.30 -3.97
C MET A 139 4.86 16.13 -4.78
N GLY A 140 5.94 16.83 -4.40
CA GLY A 140 7.24 16.73 -5.08
C GLY A 140 7.86 15.35 -4.93
N VAL A 141 7.95 14.86 -3.69
CA VAL A 141 8.47 13.51 -3.39
C VAL A 141 7.62 12.44 -4.09
N VAL A 142 6.29 12.59 -4.04
CA VAL A 142 5.34 11.67 -4.67
C VAL A 142 5.49 11.60 -6.21
N ALA A 143 5.86 12.70 -6.86
CA ALA A 143 6.02 12.77 -8.31
C ALA A 143 7.24 11.99 -8.85
N HIS A 144 8.22 11.66 -7.98
CA HIS A 144 9.42 10.92 -8.37
C HIS A 144 9.28 9.40 -8.23
N ALA A 145 8.19 8.92 -7.64
CA ALA A 145 7.98 7.49 -7.40
C ALA A 145 7.12 6.85 -8.50
N ASP A 146 7.37 5.58 -8.79
CA ASP A 146 6.54 4.75 -9.69
C ASP A 146 5.37 4.09 -8.95
N ALA A 147 5.50 3.91 -7.64
CA ALA A 147 4.47 3.39 -6.75
C ALA A 147 4.61 3.97 -5.33
N VAL A 148 3.50 4.05 -4.60
CA VAL A 148 3.52 4.38 -3.16
C VAL A 148 3.02 3.21 -2.34
N PHE A 149 3.82 2.80 -1.35
CA PHE A 149 3.42 1.81 -0.37
C PHE A 149 3.12 2.52 0.96
N SER A 150 1.96 2.29 1.56
CA SER A 150 1.66 2.84 2.89
C SER A 150 1.92 1.77 3.94
N ALA A 151 2.75 2.04 4.94
CA ALA A 151 3.02 1.14 6.06
C ALA A 151 2.31 1.66 7.32
N GLY A 152 1.12 1.13 7.59
CA GLY A 152 0.23 1.57 8.66
C GLY A 152 -1.18 1.00 8.48
N GLY A 153 -2.16 1.54 9.19
CA GLY A 153 -3.57 1.15 8.99
C GLY A 153 -4.23 1.94 7.85
N ASP A 154 -5.56 1.82 7.75
CA ASP A 154 -6.37 2.49 6.73
C ASP A 154 -6.15 4.02 6.67
N GLY A 155 -5.98 4.66 7.83
CA GLY A 155 -5.68 6.10 7.87
C GLY A 155 -4.36 6.48 7.18
N THR A 156 -3.33 5.62 7.27
CA THR A 156 -2.06 5.84 6.57
C THR A 156 -2.22 5.61 5.07
N PHE A 157 -2.99 4.60 4.68
CA PHE A 157 -3.35 4.35 3.29
C PHE A 157 -4.09 5.54 2.65
N LEU A 158 -5.08 6.11 3.35
CA LEU A 158 -5.81 7.27 2.86
C LEU A 158 -4.92 8.50 2.67
N VAL A 159 -3.93 8.72 3.56
CA VAL A 159 -2.94 9.80 3.38
C VAL A 159 -2.07 9.56 2.15
N ALA A 160 -1.67 8.31 1.89
CA ALA A 160 -0.94 7.96 0.66
C ALA A 160 -1.79 8.23 -0.59
N ALA A 161 -3.06 7.82 -0.57
CA ALA A 161 -4.00 8.04 -1.66
C ALA A 161 -4.30 9.53 -1.94
N GLU A 162 -4.30 10.37 -0.91
CA GLU A 162 -4.66 11.80 -0.99
C GLU A 162 -3.84 12.60 -2.02
N LYS A 163 -2.58 12.22 -2.25
CA LYS A 163 -1.64 12.97 -3.12
C LYS A 163 -1.46 12.36 -4.51
N ILE A 164 -2.20 11.30 -4.82
CA ILE A 164 -2.19 10.68 -6.14
C ILE A 164 -3.16 11.42 -7.05
N ARG A 165 -2.66 11.85 -8.22
CA ARG A 165 -3.46 12.55 -9.23
C ARG A 165 -3.37 11.90 -10.61
N ASP A 166 -2.71 10.75 -10.69
CA ASP A 166 -2.35 10.01 -11.91
C ASP A 166 -2.67 8.51 -11.73
N HIS A 167 -2.10 7.63 -12.57
CA HIS A 167 -2.29 6.18 -12.49
C HIS A 167 -1.45 5.44 -11.45
N ARG A 168 -0.66 6.15 -10.65
CA ARG A 168 0.31 5.47 -9.80
C ARG A 168 -0.37 4.54 -8.79
N ALA A 169 0.22 3.36 -8.64
CA ALA A 169 -0.24 2.37 -7.69
C ALA A 169 -0.07 2.87 -6.25
N VAL A 170 -1.12 2.67 -5.44
CA VAL A 170 -1.03 2.79 -3.97
C VAL A 170 -1.35 1.44 -3.35
N VAL A 171 -0.43 0.94 -2.53
CA VAL A 171 -0.55 -0.36 -1.89
C VAL A 171 -0.45 -0.20 -0.37
N GLY A 172 -1.50 -0.60 0.34
CA GLY A 172 -1.53 -0.51 1.80
C GLY A 172 -1.02 -1.77 2.49
N PHE A 173 -0.11 -1.63 3.44
CA PHE A 173 0.39 -2.71 4.29
C PHE A 173 0.04 -2.41 5.75
N ASN A 174 -0.82 -3.23 6.33
CA ASN A 174 -1.15 -3.17 7.75
C ASN A 174 0.02 -3.69 8.58
N THR A 175 0.61 -2.78 9.35
CA THR A 175 1.75 -3.02 10.24
C THR A 175 1.36 -3.34 11.68
N ASP A 176 0.09 -3.17 12.06
CA ASP A 176 -0.46 -3.55 13.38
C ASP A 176 -1.74 -4.39 13.19
N PRO A 177 -1.64 -5.64 12.69
CA PRO A 177 -2.79 -6.51 12.41
C PRO A 177 -3.57 -6.91 13.68
N THR A 178 -2.95 -6.80 14.85
CA THR A 178 -3.60 -7.05 16.15
C THR A 178 -4.38 -5.82 16.60
N GLY A 179 -3.84 -4.62 16.38
CA GLY A 179 -4.43 -3.35 16.82
C GLY A 179 -5.32 -2.64 15.80
N SER A 180 -5.41 -3.14 14.56
CA SER A 180 -6.22 -2.54 13.50
C SER A 180 -6.67 -3.54 12.43
N GLU A 181 -7.82 -3.29 11.81
CA GLU A 181 -8.42 -4.17 10.79
C GLU A 181 -7.66 -4.12 9.46
N GLY A 182 -7.30 -2.92 9.00
CA GLY A 182 -6.60 -2.71 7.74
C GLY A 182 -7.43 -3.11 6.51
N TYR A 183 -8.71 -2.70 6.45
CA TYR A 183 -9.62 -3.08 5.36
C TYR A 183 -9.12 -2.63 3.98
N LEU A 184 -8.39 -1.52 3.92
CA LEU A 184 -7.79 -0.95 2.71
C LEU A 184 -6.36 -1.46 2.46
N CYS A 185 -5.80 -2.23 3.39
CA CYS A 185 -4.47 -2.80 3.28
C CYS A 185 -4.53 -4.22 2.73
N ILE A 186 -3.61 -4.55 1.82
CA ILE A 186 -3.50 -5.89 1.20
C ILE A 186 -3.24 -6.98 2.25
N THR A 187 -2.61 -6.61 3.37
CA THR A 187 -2.29 -7.56 4.44
C THR A 187 -3.42 -7.77 5.44
N ARG A 188 -4.42 -6.87 5.54
CA ARG A 188 -5.51 -6.92 6.54
C ARG A 188 -5.01 -7.33 7.93
N LYS A 189 -5.51 -8.45 8.48
CA LYS A 189 -5.04 -9.08 9.73
C LYS A 189 -3.99 -10.19 9.53
N GLY A 190 -3.52 -10.38 8.30
CA GLY A 190 -2.52 -11.37 7.96
C GLY A 190 -1.18 -11.08 8.63
N THR A 191 -0.53 -12.15 9.09
CA THR A 191 0.79 -12.12 9.75
C THR A 191 1.89 -12.67 8.84
N GLN A 192 1.61 -12.77 7.53
CA GLN A 192 2.56 -13.24 6.54
C GLN A 192 3.78 -12.31 6.49
N PRO A 193 4.99 -12.85 6.27
CA PRO A 193 6.19 -12.03 6.08
C PRO A 193 5.98 -11.04 4.93
N VAL A 194 6.30 -9.77 5.17
CA VAL A 194 6.07 -8.69 4.18
C VAL A 194 6.74 -8.98 2.83
N GLY A 195 7.90 -9.65 2.84
CA GLY A 195 8.61 -10.05 1.63
C GLY A 195 7.79 -10.99 0.74
N GLU A 196 7.10 -11.99 1.30
CA GLU A 196 6.27 -12.90 0.52
C GLU A 196 5.11 -12.18 -0.17
N ILE A 197 4.57 -11.16 0.50
CA ILE A 197 3.47 -10.35 -0.03
C ILE A 197 3.98 -9.46 -1.17
N ILE A 198 5.16 -8.84 -0.99
CA ILE A 198 5.81 -8.06 -2.05
C ILE A 198 6.18 -8.95 -3.24
N GLU A 199 6.63 -10.18 -3.02
CA GLU A 199 6.94 -11.12 -4.09
C GLU A 199 5.72 -11.41 -4.96
N LYS A 200 4.59 -11.73 -4.32
CA LYS A 200 3.31 -11.96 -5.03
C LYS A 200 2.88 -10.71 -5.79
N LEU A 201 3.05 -9.54 -5.18
CA LEU A 201 2.75 -8.26 -5.81
C LEU A 201 3.60 -8.03 -7.07
N LEU A 202 4.92 -8.24 -7.00
CA LEU A 202 5.84 -8.06 -8.13
C LEU A 202 5.65 -9.10 -9.23
N LYS A 203 5.18 -10.31 -8.89
CA LYS A 203 4.82 -11.35 -9.86
C LYS A 203 3.46 -11.14 -10.53
N GLY A 204 2.71 -10.11 -10.13
CA GLY A 204 1.34 -9.89 -10.63
C GLY A 204 0.35 -10.94 -10.14
N GLU A 205 0.68 -11.67 -9.07
CA GLU A 205 -0.20 -12.67 -8.44
C GLU A 205 -1.25 -12.03 -7.53
N CYS A 206 -1.21 -10.71 -7.36
CA CYS A 206 -2.24 -9.94 -6.68
C CYS A 206 -3.28 -9.42 -7.69
N ARG A 207 -4.57 -9.58 -7.39
CA ARG A 207 -5.65 -9.01 -8.20
C ARG A 207 -5.71 -7.48 -8.01
N CYS A 208 -5.36 -6.73 -9.05
CA CYS A 208 -5.52 -5.28 -9.04
C CYS A 208 -6.96 -4.88 -9.36
N SER A 209 -7.55 -3.97 -8.56
CA SER A 209 -8.78 -3.28 -8.94
C SER A 209 -8.42 -1.86 -9.38
N ILE A 210 -8.68 -1.54 -10.65
CA ILE A 210 -8.55 -0.17 -11.16
C ILE A 210 -9.83 0.58 -10.75
N ILE A 211 -9.69 1.67 -10.01
CA ILE A 211 -10.79 2.50 -9.52
C ILE A 211 -10.83 3.81 -10.32
#